data_AF-A0A2N1Q7L4-F1
#
_entry.id   AF-A0A2N1Q7L4-F1
#
_cell.length_a   1.000
_cell.length_b   1.000
_cell.length_c   1.000
_cell.angle_alpha   90.00
_cell.angle_beta   90.00
_cell.angle_gamma   90.00
#
_symmetry.space_group_name_H-M   'P 1'
#
loop_
_entity.id
_entity.type
_entity.pdbx_description
1 polymer ?
#
loop_
_entity_poly.entity_id
_entity_poly.type
_entity_poly.pdbx_seq_one_letter_code
_entity_poly.pdbx_strand_id
1 'polypeptide(L)'
;MIKYINRIIYSLLVALGLMLVFNLTDSYARTLYLEEEGTIALAEDNYEFFISVRFYNEVPVVDMEFTEGEQTFKLKIYETAYVQIIDDEYIVKDGLYVLMHQTAGADLTDFFTVRLISGTSVTKDYMGIKIFSLPLYSAIEEDTRAPIIKKELFEIDDVFQDITQIEIYQDTDLFKHISVSITNQDFTVKDDIEAYILANDQAPDASFDNVSMSPIISINTTPIVLRNIAIYSVVMIGLTVLFFKAKKKLGRKQPTEGLMKDIERLD
;
A
#
# COMPACT_ATOMS: atom_id res chain seq x y z
N MET A 1 34.69 -10.79 -29.65
CA MET A 1 33.27 -10.38 -29.54
C MET A 1 32.56 -11.05 -28.37
N ILE A 2 32.43 -12.38 -28.33
CA ILE A 2 31.68 -13.12 -27.27
C ILE A 2 32.14 -12.79 -25.83
N LYS A 3 33.45 -12.62 -25.58
CA LYS A 3 33.97 -12.24 -24.24
C LYS A 3 33.52 -10.86 -23.78
N TYR A 4 33.35 -9.90 -24.69
CA TYR A 4 32.88 -8.55 -24.37
C TYR A 4 31.37 -8.56 -24.13
N ILE A 5 30.62 -9.32 -24.94
CA ILE A 5 29.18 -9.53 -24.76
C ILE A 5 28.91 -10.15 -23.38
N ASN A 6 29.63 -11.19 -22.97
CA ASN A 6 29.43 -11.82 -21.66
C ASN A 6 29.76 -10.88 -20.48
N ARG A 7 30.72 -9.96 -20.64
CA ARG A 7 31.03 -8.94 -19.62
C ARG A 7 29.95 -7.89 -19.53
N ILE A 8 29.43 -7.43 -20.67
CA ILE A 8 28.31 -6.47 -20.73
C ILE A 8 27.06 -7.08 -20.09
N ILE A 9 26.70 -8.31 -20.45
CA ILE A 9 25.57 -9.03 -19.85
C ILE A 9 25.77 -9.19 -18.34
N TYR A 10 26.98 -9.56 -17.89
CA TYR A 10 27.26 -9.66 -16.46
C TYR A 10 27.07 -8.30 -15.74
N SER A 11 27.61 -7.21 -16.29
CA SER A 11 27.43 -5.88 -15.72
C SER A 11 25.96 -5.43 -15.67
N LEU A 12 25.17 -5.77 -16.70
CA LEU A 12 23.72 -5.51 -16.70
C LEU A 12 23.01 -6.31 -15.60
N LEU A 13 23.36 -7.59 -15.42
CA LEU A 13 22.81 -8.41 -14.33
C LEU A 13 23.17 -7.88 -12.94
N VAL A 14 24.39 -7.36 -12.77
CA VAL A 14 24.82 -6.70 -11.51
C VAL A 14 24.00 -5.43 -11.26
N ALA A 15 23.81 -4.60 -12.28
CA ALA A 15 23.03 -3.37 -12.16
C ALA A 15 21.55 -3.65 -11.84
N LEU A 16 20.94 -4.63 -12.52
CA LEU A 16 19.57 -5.07 -12.24
C LEU A 16 19.44 -5.66 -10.83
N GLY A 17 20.40 -6.47 -10.40
CA GLY A 17 20.40 -7.01 -9.04
C GLY A 17 20.55 -5.92 -7.97
N LEU A 18 21.36 -4.88 -8.22
CA LEU A 18 21.48 -3.74 -7.31
C LEU A 18 20.18 -2.93 -7.24
N MET A 19 19.52 -2.68 -8.37
CA MET A 19 18.20 -2.03 -8.41
C MET A 19 17.15 -2.85 -7.65
N LEU A 20 17.17 -4.18 -7.80
CA LEU A 20 16.29 -5.08 -7.07
C LEU A 20 16.55 -5.04 -5.56
N VAL A 21 17.83 -5.07 -5.13
CA VAL A 21 18.19 -4.95 -3.71
C VAL A 21 17.76 -3.61 -3.13
N PHE A 22 17.93 -2.51 -3.87
CA PHE A 22 17.47 -1.18 -3.46
C PHE A 22 15.95 -1.17 -3.25
N ASN A 23 15.17 -1.54 -4.26
CA ASN A 23 13.71 -1.49 -4.21
C ASN A 23 13.13 -2.42 -3.13
N LEU A 24 13.63 -3.66 -3.03
CA LEU A 24 13.18 -4.59 -2.00
C LEU A 24 13.54 -4.14 -0.60
N THR A 25 14.76 -3.61 -0.40
CA THR A 25 15.17 -3.12 0.93
C THR A 25 14.40 -1.87 1.33
N ASP A 26 14.20 -0.93 0.42
CA ASP A 26 13.43 0.28 0.69
C ASP A 26 11.97 -0.06 1.01
N SER A 27 11.32 -0.88 0.19
CA SER A 27 9.95 -1.33 0.43
C SER A 27 9.82 -2.05 1.76
N TYR A 28 10.73 -3.00 2.05
CA TYR A 28 10.71 -3.75 3.31
C TYR A 28 10.92 -2.85 4.54
N ALA A 29 11.87 -1.90 4.45
CA ALA A 29 12.13 -0.96 5.54
C ALA A 29 10.93 -0.02 5.79
N ARG A 30 10.23 0.41 4.73
CA ARG A 30 8.99 1.20 4.86
C ARG A 30 7.88 0.39 5.49
N THR A 31 7.67 -0.84 5.04
CA THR A 31 6.63 -1.72 5.61
C THR A 31 6.88 -1.95 7.09
N LEU A 32 8.11 -2.30 7.50
CA LEU A 32 8.44 -2.47 8.91
C LEU A 32 8.18 -1.22 9.73
N TYR A 33 8.61 -0.05 9.24
CA TYR A 33 8.37 1.21 9.95
C TYR A 33 6.87 1.50 10.12
N LEU A 34 6.08 1.30 9.07
CA LEU A 34 4.64 1.53 9.11
C LEU A 34 3.91 0.50 10.00
N GLU A 35 4.41 -0.74 10.08
CA GLU A 35 3.90 -1.76 11.00
C GLU A 35 4.22 -1.42 12.46
N GLU A 36 5.44 -0.97 12.75
CA GLU A 36 5.86 -0.57 14.10
C GLU A 36 5.04 0.64 14.59
N GLU A 37 5.02 1.72 13.81
CA GLU A 37 4.25 2.93 14.15
C GLU A 37 2.75 2.66 14.13
N GLY A 38 2.26 1.83 13.21
CA GLY A 38 0.86 1.41 13.17
C GLY A 38 0.46 0.58 14.39
N THR A 39 1.35 -0.28 14.90
CA THR A 39 1.09 -1.02 16.14
C THR A 39 0.95 -0.07 17.33
N ILE A 40 1.79 0.96 17.40
CA ILE A 40 1.71 1.99 18.44
C ILE A 40 0.40 2.78 18.29
N ALA A 41 0.08 3.24 17.08
CA ALA A 41 -1.14 3.99 16.81
C ALA A 41 -2.40 3.19 17.17
N LEU A 42 -2.47 1.90 16.85
CA LEU A 42 -3.60 1.04 17.25
C LEU A 42 -3.68 0.86 18.77
N ALA A 43 -2.55 0.72 19.45
CA ALA A 43 -2.53 0.61 20.91
C ALA A 43 -2.99 1.89 21.62
N GLU A 44 -2.86 3.04 20.96
CA GLU A 44 -3.30 4.35 21.43
C GLU A 44 -4.70 4.74 20.91
N ASP A 45 -5.42 3.84 20.22
CA ASP A 45 -6.69 4.13 19.55
C ASP A 45 -6.60 5.29 18.52
N ASN A 46 -5.41 5.58 17.99
CA ASN A 46 -5.17 6.59 16.98
C ASN A 46 -5.42 6.04 15.56
N TYR A 47 -6.69 6.00 15.17
CA TYR A 47 -7.11 5.50 13.85
C TYR A 47 -6.77 6.45 12.70
N GLU A 48 -6.62 7.74 12.98
CA GLU A 48 -6.32 8.78 12.00
C GLU A 48 -4.96 8.55 11.33
N PHE A 49 -4.02 7.90 12.02
CA PHE A 49 -2.74 7.47 11.46
C PHE A 49 -2.90 6.63 10.17
N PHE A 50 -4.00 5.89 10.04
CA PHE A 50 -4.25 5.00 8.89
C PHE A 50 -5.02 5.65 7.75
N ILE A 51 -5.48 6.89 7.92
CA ILE A 51 -6.19 7.63 6.88
C ILE A 51 -5.15 8.12 5.87
N SER A 52 -5.16 7.53 4.68
CA SER A 52 -4.18 7.87 3.62
C SER A 52 -4.59 9.07 2.75
N VAL A 53 -5.70 9.71 3.08
CA VAL A 53 -6.25 10.88 2.37
C VAL A 53 -5.75 12.16 3.03
N ARG A 54 -5.60 13.24 2.26
CA ARG A 54 -4.99 14.49 2.76
C ARG A 54 -5.84 15.21 3.79
N PHE A 55 -7.15 15.30 3.58
CA PHE A 55 -8.08 15.97 4.48
C PHE A 55 -9.15 15.00 4.96
N TYR A 56 -9.57 15.16 6.21
CA TYR A 56 -10.58 14.31 6.84
C TYR A 56 -11.24 15.02 8.02
N ASN A 57 -12.41 14.53 8.43
CA ASN A 57 -13.03 14.91 9.69
C ASN A 57 -12.55 13.96 10.79
N GLU A 58 -12.06 14.47 11.92
CA GLU A 58 -11.64 13.64 13.07
C GLU A 58 -12.80 12.87 13.69
N VAL A 59 -14.02 13.41 13.58
CA VAL A 59 -15.22 12.73 14.05
C VAL A 59 -15.66 11.73 12.99
N PRO A 60 -15.64 10.42 13.29
CA PRO A 60 -16.10 9.41 12.34
C PRO A 60 -17.61 9.51 12.14
N VAL A 61 -18.04 9.35 10.89
CA VAL A 61 -19.45 9.24 10.49
C VAL A 61 -20.09 7.98 11.07
N VAL A 62 -19.31 6.90 11.17
CA VAL A 62 -19.72 5.66 11.83
C VAL A 62 -18.64 5.25 12.82
N ASP A 63 -19.01 5.00 14.07
CA ASP A 63 -18.15 4.39 15.09
C ASP A 63 -18.97 3.37 15.87
N MET A 64 -18.76 2.09 15.57
CA MET A 64 -19.53 1.02 16.19
C MET A 64 -18.70 -0.24 16.40
N GLU A 65 -19.06 -1.00 17.42
CA GLU A 65 -18.53 -2.32 17.67
C GLU A 65 -19.56 -3.38 17.29
N PHE A 66 -19.11 -4.47 16.67
CA PHE A 66 -19.94 -5.63 16.40
C PHE A 66 -19.17 -6.93 16.60
N THR A 67 -19.91 -7.98 16.92
CA THR A 67 -19.37 -9.33 17.12
C THR A 67 -20.04 -10.29 16.13
N GLU A 68 -19.26 -11.23 15.61
CA GLU A 68 -19.73 -12.35 14.80
C GLU A 68 -18.95 -13.61 15.19
N GLY A 69 -19.65 -14.61 15.73
CA GLY A 69 -18.99 -15.78 16.34
C GLY A 69 -18.04 -15.39 17.48
N GLU A 70 -16.75 -15.76 17.35
CA GLU A 70 -15.68 -15.42 18.30
C GLU A 70 -14.92 -14.13 17.95
N GLN A 71 -15.25 -13.50 16.83
CA GLN A 71 -14.55 -12.31 16.33
C GLN A 71 -15.29 -11.03 16.74
N THR A 72 -14.54 -10.03 17.20
CA THR A 72 -15.06 -8.70 17.54
C THR A 72 -14.36 -7.65 16.71
N PHE A 73 -15.13 -6.69 16.20
CA PHE A 73 -14.65 -5.66 15.30
C PHE A 73 -15.17 -4.29 15.73
N LYS A 74 -14.31 -3.28 15.58
CA LYS A 74 -14.65 -1.86 15.68
C LYS A 74 -14.61 -1.26 14.28
N LEU A 75 -15.77 -0.93 13.75
CA LEU A 75 -15.96 -0.28 12.46
C LEU A 75 -15.94 1.23 12.66
N LYS A 76 -15.02 1.89 11.96
CA LYS A 76 -14.91 3.33 11.86
C LYS A 76 -14.98 3.78 10.41
N ILE A 77 -15.84 4.74 10.11
CA ILE A 77 -15.92 5.34 8.78
C ILE A 77 -15.71 6.83 8.93
N TYR A 78 -14.72 7.35 8.23
CA TYR A 78 -14.35 8.76 8.25
C TYR A 78 -14.79 9.46 6.97
N GLU A 79 -15.27 10.68 7.10
CA GLU A 79 -15.38 11.58 5.95
C GLU A 79 -13.98 12.06 5.55
N THR A 80 -13.66 11.97 4.26
CA THR A 80 -12.36 12.36 3.72
C THR A 80 -12.53 13.17 2.45
N ALA A 81 -11.57 14.06 2.18
CA ALA A 81 -11.54 14.85 0.96
C ALA A 81 -10.12 15.06 0.44
N TYR A 82 -10.02 15.30 -0.86
CA TYR A 82 -8.78 15.71 -1.51
C TYR A 82 -9.04 16.82 -2.52
N VAL A 83 -8.00 17.64 -2.73
CA VAL A 83 -8.03 18.76 -3.68
C VAL A 83 -7.20 18.37 -4.89
N GLN A 84 -7.79 18.51 -6.08
CA GLN A 84 -7.12 18.39 -7.37
C GLN A 84 -6.98 19.76 -8.01
N ILE A 85 -5.94 19.95 -8.81
CA ILE A 85 -5.77 21.12 -9.66
C ILE A 85 -5.99 20.66 -11.09
N ILE A 86 -7.04 21.14 -11.74
CA ILE A 86 -7.37 20.87 -13.14
C ILE A 86 -7.54 22.21 -13.83
N ASP A 87 -6.79 22.45 -14.91
CA ASP A 87 -6.84 23.70 -15.68
C ASP A 87 -6.74 24.98 -14.81
N ASP A 88 -5.81 24.96 -13.85
CA ASP A 88 -5.56 26.03 -12.86
C ASP A 88 -6.73 26.29 -11.87
N GLU A 89 -7.74 25.43 -11.83
CA GLU A 89 -8.84 25.48 -10.88
C GLU A 89 -8.73 24.38 -9.81
N TYR A 90 -9.05 24.74 -8.57
CA TYR A 90 -9.15 23.78 -7.48
C TYR A 90 -10.48 23.04 -7.53
N ILE A 91 -10.42 21.71 -7.58
CA ILE A 91 -11.58 20.83 -7.53
C ILE A 91 -11.49 19.99 -6.27
N VAL A 92 -12.49 20.12 -5.40
CA VAL A 92 -12.57 19.34 -4.15
C VAL A 92 -13.46 18.13 -4.38
N LYS A 93 -12.98 16.97 -3.94
CA LYS A 93 -13.70 15.69 -4.01
C LYS A 93 -13.73 15.06 -2.63
N ASP A 94 -14.91 14.59 -2.24
CA ASP A 94 -15.18 13.92 -0.98
C ASP A 94 -15.55 12.45 -1.14
N GLY A 95 -15.45 11.74 -0.04
CA GLY A 95 -15.83 10.34 0.07
C GLY A 95 -15.61 9.82 1.47
N LEU A 96 -15.78 8.51 1.61
CA LEU A 96 -15.66 7.80 2.86
C LEU A 96 -14.39 6.96 2.87
N TYR A 97 -13.76 6.88 4.04
CA TYR A 97 -12.65 5.98 4.31
C TYR A 97 -13.07 4.98 5.39
N VAL A 98 -13.01 3.69 5.08
CA VAL A 98 -13.50 2.63 5.96
C VAL A 98 -12.33 1.96 6.66
N LEU A 99 -12.39 1.90 7.99
CA LEU A 99 -11.47 1.17 8.84
C LEU A 99 -12.23 0.16 9.70
N MET A 100 -11.76 -1.08 9.73
CA MET A 100 -12.32 -2.11 10.57
C MET A 100 -11.20 -2.74 11.40
N HIS A 101 -11.18 -2.48 12.70
CA HIS A 101 -10.20 -3.02 13.63
C HIS A 101 -10.75 -4.27 14.30
N GLN A 102 -10.11 -5.40 14.08
CA GLN A 102 -10.41 -6.64 14.77
C GLN A 102 -9.75 -6.66 16.15
N THR A 103 -10.57 -6.63 17.19
CA THR A 103 -10.11 -6.57 18.59
C THR A 103 -10.06 -7.94 19.25
N ALA A 104 -10.76 -8.94 18.70
CA ALA A 104 -10.76 -10.31 19.19
C ALA A 104 -11.02 -11.35 18.08
N GLY A 105 -10.66 -12.60 18.36
CA GLY A 105 -10.86 -13.75 17.46
C GLY A 105 -9.71 -13.99 16.48
N ALA A 106 -9.86 -14.99 15.62
CA ALA A 106 -8.90 -15.30 14.55
C ALA A 106 -9.04 -14.33 13.38
N ASP A 107 -7.93 -13.93 12.76
CA ASP A 107 -7.92 -12.99 11.62
C ASP A 107 -8.90 -13.39 10.50
N LEU A 108 -9.52 -12.39 9.88
CA LEU A 108 -10.22 -12.57 8.61
C LEU A 108 -9.23 -12.96 7.51
N THR A 109 -9.74 -13.50 6.41
CA THR A 109 -8.96 -13.69 5.19
C THR A 109 -8.37 -12.37 4.70
N ASP A 110 -7.21 -12.44 4.04
CA ASP A 110 -6.51 -11.25 3.53
C ASP A 110 -7.36 -10.39 2.58
N PHE A 111 -8.34 -11.04 1.91
CA PHE A 111 -9.29 -10.41 1.01
C PHE A 111 -10.73 -10.84 1.36
N PHE A 112 -11.65 -9.90 1.26
CA PHE A 112 -13.09 -10.10 1.40
C PHE A 112 -13.83 -8.99 0.64
N THR A 113 -15.15 -9.12 0.47
CA THR A 113 -15.94 -8.09 -0.22
C THR A 113 -16.69 -7.24 0.79
N VAL A 114 -16.59 -5.92 0.65
CA VAL A 114 -17.37 -4.93 1.39
C VAL A 114 -18.37 -4.31 0.42
N ARG A 115 -19.64 -4.63 0.62
CA ARG A 115 -20.75 -4.10 -0.19
C ARG A 115 -21.47 -3.00 0.56
N LEU A 116 -21.53 -1.81 -0.03
CA LEU A 116 -22.30 -0.68 0.47
C LEU A 116 -23.63 -0.62 -0.28
N ILE A 117 -24.72 -0.54 0.48
CA ILE A 117 -26.09 -0.46 -0.04
C ILE A 117 -26.67 0.89 0.36
N SER A 118 -27.14 1.60 -0.66
CA SER A 118 -27.67 2.94 -0.57
C SER A 118 -29.04 3.02 -1.22
N GLY A 119 -30.00 3.54 -0.45
CA GLY A 119 -31.43 3.47 -0.79
C GLY A 119 -31.89 2.03 -1.12
N THR A 120 -32.67 1.89 -2.19
CA THR A 120 -33.17 0.60 -2.68
C THR A 120 -32.53 0.14 -3.99
N SER A 121 -31.65 0.96 -4.58
CA SER A 121 -31.20 0.80 -5.97
C SER A 121 -29.70 0.90 -6.17
N VAL A 122 -28.94 1.47 -5.22
CA VAL A 122 -27.49 1.62 -5.37
C VAL A 122 -26.77 0.58 -4.52
N THR A 123 -25.99 -0.26 -5.19
CA THR A 123 -25.10 -1.22 -4.56
C THR A 123 -23.70 -1.04 -5.14
N LYS A 124 -22.69 -0.92 -4.27
CA LYS A 124 -21.28 -0.78 -4.67
C LYS A 124 -20.42 -1.77 -3.89
N ASP A 125 -19.63 -2.54 -4.61
CA ASP A 125 -18.74 -3.55 -4.05
C ASP A 125 -17.31 -3.03 -4.03
N TYR A 126 -16.64 -3.23 -2.91
CA TYR A 126 -15.25 -2.87 -2.66
C TYR A 126 -14.50 -4.09 -2.14
N MET A 127 -13.19 -4.11 -2.37
CA MET A 127 -12.32 -5.15 -1.83
C MET A 127 -11.84 -4.71 -0.44
N GLY A 128 -12.20 -5.49 0.58
CA GLY A 128 -11.61 -5.43 1.90
C GLY A 128 -10.19 -5.98 1.87
N ILE A 129 -9.23 -5.23 2.38
CA ILE A 129 -7.83 -5.63 2.49
C ILE A 129 -7.31 -5.43 3.90
N LYS A 130 -6.40 -6.30 4.33
CA LYS A 130 -5.65 -6.12 5.57
C LYS A 130 -4.56 -5.05 5.39
N ILE A 131 -4.44 -4.15 6.37
CA ILE A 131 -3.41 -3.11 6.39
C ILE A 131 -2.14 -3.71 7.02
N PHE A 132 -1.14 -3.97 6.17
CA PHE A 132 0.11 -4.64 6.56
C PHE A 132 -0.17 -5.97 7.29
N SER A 133 0.55 -6.28 8.37
CA SER A 133 0.28 -7.40 9.27
C SER A 133 -0.62 -7.06 10.47
N LEU A 134 -1.20 -5.85 10.50
CA LEU A 134 -2.01 -5.38 11.63
C LEU A 134 -3.42 -5.99 11.58
N PRO A 135 -4.12 -6.15 12.72
CA PRO A 135 -5.51 -6.62 12.76
C PRO A 135 -6.50 -5.52 12.31
N LEU A 136 -6.14 -4.78 11.27
CA LEU A 136 -6.86 -3.63 10.76
C LEU A 136 -7.14 -3.84 9.27
N TYR A 137 -8.36 -3.57 8.85
CA TYR A 137 -8.79 -3.75 7.46
C TYR A 137 -9.34 -2.43 6.90
N SER A 138 -9.20 -2.24 5.59
CA SER A 138 -9.74 -1.10 4.84
C SER A 138 -10.48 -1.58 3.60
N ALA A 139 -11.45 -0.80 3.13
CA ALA A 139 -12.08 -1.02 1.83
C ALA A 139 -11.32 -0.25 0.74
N ILE A 140 -11.08 -0.88 -0.41
CA ILE A 140 -10.48 -0.27 -1.59
C ILE A 140 -11.24 -0.64 -2.87
N GLU A 141 -11.22 0.24 -3.86
CA GLU A 141 -11.75 -0.04 -5.20
C GLU A 141 -10.84 -1.06 -5.91
N GLU A 142 -11.41 -2.11 -6.52
CA GLU A 142 -10.64 -3.23 -7.08
C GLU A 142 -9.71 -2.79 -8.23
N ASP A 143 -10.24 -1.96 -9.14
CA ASP A 143 -9.53 -1.54 -10.36
C ASP A 143 -8.41 -0.52 -10.08
N THR A 144 -8.70 0.47 -9.24
CA THR A 144 -7.79 1.61 -9.01
C THR A 144 -6.95 1.44 -7.75
N ARG A 145 -7.35 0.53 -6.85
CA ARG A 145 -6.84 0.42 -5.47
C ARG A 145 -6.97 1.70 -4.66
N ALA A 146 -7.86 2.60 -5.07
CA ALA A 146 -8.16 3.80 -4.31
C ALA A 146 -8.89 3.42 -3.01
N PRO A 147 -8.45 3.92 -1.85
CA PRO A 147 -9.09 3.61 -0.58
C PRO A 147 -10.26 4.53 -0.23
N ILE A 148 -10.59 5.47 -1.14
CA ILE A 148 -11.69 6.43 -0.96
C ILE A 148 -12.92 5.91 -1.68
N ILE A 149 -14.00 5.73 -0.94
CA ILE A 149 -15.33 5.45 -1.46
C ILE A 149 -15.98 6.78 -1.80
N LYS A 150 -15.95 7.17 -3.07
CA LYS A 150 -16.40 8.51 -3.49
C LYS A 150 -17.90 8.71 -3.29
N LYS A 151 -18.29 9.90 -2.83
CA LYS A 151 -19.69 10.29 -2.64
C LYS A 151 -20.51 10.21 -3.94
N GLU A 152 -19.93 10.67 -5.05
CA GLU A 152 -20.53 10.70 -6.40
C GLU A 152 -21.06 9.33 -6.88
N LEU A 153 -20.58 8.22 -6.29
CA LEU A 153 -21.03 6.87 -6.65
C LEU A 153 -22.40 6.49 -6.07
N PHE A 154 -22.93 7.29 -5.14
CA PHE A 154 -24.21 7.08 -4.46
C PHE A 154 -25.25 8.15 -4.81
N GLU A 155 -25.02 8.90 -5.89
CA GLU A 155 -25.95 9.92 -6.37
C GLU A 155 -26.80 9.39 -7.53
N ILE A 156 -28.11 9.64 -7.48
CA ILE A 156 -29.05 9.41 -8.58
C ILE A 156 -29.70 10.75 -8.89
N ASP A 157 -29.64 11.19 -10.14
CA ASP A 157 -30.18 12.48 -10.59
C ASP A 157 -29.72 13.66 -9.69
N ASP A 158 -28.42 13.69 -9.35
CA ASP A 158 -27.78 14.67 -8.46
C ASP A 158 -28.31 14.69 -7.01
N VAL A 159 -29.01 13.64 -6.58
CA VAL A 159 -29.47 13.46 -5.19
C VAL A 159 -28.73 12.29 -4.55
N PHE A 160 -27.98 12.60 -3.49
CA PHE A 160 -27.32 11.59 -2.67
C PHE A 160 -28.34 10.64 -2.05
N GLN A 161 -28.10 9.35 -2.23
CA GLN A 161 -28.90 8.28 -1.65
C GLN A 161 -28.22 7.84 -0.34
N ASP A 162 -28.96 7.88 0.77
CA ASP A 162 -28.41 7.52 2.08
C ASP A 162 -27.90 6.06 2.09
N ILE A 163 -26.69 5.85 2.62
CA ILE A 163 -26.11 4.52 2.80
C ILE A 163 -26.71 3.95 4.07
N THR A 164 -27.49 2.89 3.92
CA THR A 164 -28.26 2.28 5.02
C THR A 164 -27.65 0.98 5.53
N GLN A 165 -26.77 0.38 4.73
CA GLN A 165 -26.30 -0.97 4.99
C GLN A 165 -24.91 -1.21 4.43
N ILE A 166 -24.11 -1.93 5.22
CA ILE A 166 -22.83 -2.49 4.82
C ILE A 166 -22.92 -4.00 5.01
N GLU A 167 -22.60 -4.74 3.95
CA GLU A 167 -22.51 -6.19 3.97
C GLU A 167 -21.06 -6.61 3.78
N ILE A 168 -20.60 -7.51 4.62
CA ILE A 168 -19.28 -8.12 4.52
C ILE A 168 -19.48 -9.54 4.01
N TYR A 169 -18.84 -9.88 2.91
CA TYR A 169 -18.85 -11.23 2.34
C TYR A 169 -17.45 -11.83 2.38
N GLN A 170 -17.35 -13.08 2.84
CA GLN A 170 -16.15 -13.89 2.67
C GLN A 170 -16.39 -14.91 1.57
N ASP A 171 -15.57 -14.87 0.53
CA ASP A 171 -15.77 -15.62 -0.71
C ASP A 171 -17.15 -15.34 -1.34
N THR A 172 -18.15 -16.17 -1.02
CA THR A 172 -19.54 -16.02 -1.49
C THR A 172 -20.55 -15.93 -0.36
N ASP A 173 -20.13 -16.14 0.88
CA ASP A 173 -21.01 -16.25 2.04
C ASP A 173 -21.09 -14.90 2.75
N LEU A 174 -22.32 -14.50 3.11
CA LEU A 174 -22.55 -13.30 3.90
C LEU A 174 -21.98 -13.54 5.30
N PHE A 175 -20.91 -12.82 5.62
CA PHE A 175 -20.27 -12.85 6.93
C PHE A 175 -21.04 -11.99 7.93
N LYS A 176 -21.34 -10.74 7.58
CA LYS A 176 -22.05 -9.83 8.48
C LYS A 176 -22.91 -8.81 7.73
N HIS A 177 -24.09 -8.56 8.29
CA HIS A 177 -24.93 -7.40 7.99
C HIS A 177 -24.75 -6.32 9.05
N ILE A 178 -24.45 -5.09 8.61
CA ILE A 178 -24.25 -3.93 9.46
C ILE A 178 -25.21 -2.83 9.02
N SER A 179 -26.12 -2.44 9.89
CA SER A 179 -27.03 -1.31 9.64
C SER A 179 -26.31 0.00 9.98
N VAL A 180 -26.25 0.91 9.02
CA VAL A 180 -25.64 2.24 9.15
C VAL A 180 -26.63 3.32 8.71
N SER A 181 -26.36 4.58 9.02
CA SER A 181 -27.19 5.70 8.59
C SER A 181 -26.28 6.84 8.16
N ILE A 182 -25.69 6.72 6.97
CA ILE A 182 -24.83 7.76 6.40
C ILE A 182 -25.68 8.57 5.43
N THR A 183 -25.84 9.84 5.75
CA THR A 183 -26.70 10.79 5.03
C THR A 183 -25.85 11.87 4.36
N ASN A 184 -26.48 12.68 3.51
CA ASN A 184 -25.78 13.81 2.88
C ASN A 184 -25.23 14.84 3.91
N GLN A 185 -25.81 14.92 5.12
CA GLN A 185 -25.38 15.86 6.15
C GLN A 185 -24.05 15.48 6.81
N ASP A 186 -23.64 14.22 6.65
CA ASP A 186 -22.39 13.71 7.17
C ASP A 186 -21.19 14.06 6.27
N PHE A 187 -21.44 14.71 5.13
CA PHE A 187 -20.43 15.19 4.20
C PHE A 187 -20.29 16.71 4.32
N THR A 188 -19.35 17.16 5.15
CA THR A 188 -19.08 18.56 5.49
C THR A 188 -17.73 19.07 4.99
N VAL A 189 -16.70 18.21 5.00
CA VAL A 189 -15.30 18.56 4.72
C VAL A 189 -15.14 19.21 3.35
N LYS A 190 -15.87 18.75 2.33
CA LYS A 190 -15.82 19.35 1.00
C LYS A 190 -16.20 20.82 1.02
N ASP A 191 -17.37 21.13 1.57
CA ASP A 191 -17.93 22.47 1.58
C ASP A 191 -17.02 23.42 2.39
N ASP A 192 -16.44 22.93 3.48
CA ASP A 192 -15.51 23.70 4.32
C ASP A 192 -14.20 24.02 3.59
N ILE A 193 -13.65 23.06 2.83
CA ILE A 193 -12.45 23.30 2.00
C ILE A 193 -12.77 24.25 0.83
N GLU A 194 -13.91 24.09 0.17
CA GLU A 194 -14.33 24.99 -0.91
C GLU A 194 -14.52 26.42 -0.38
N ALA A 195 -15.14 26.58 0.78
CA ALA A 195 -15.28 27.86 1.46
C ALA A 195 -13.92 28.47 1.83
N TYR A 196 -12.98 27.66 2.31
CA TYR A 196 -11.61 28.12 2.59
C TYR A 196 -10.91 28.62 1.32
N ILE A 197 -10.98 27.86 0.23
CA ILE A 197 -10.34 28.23 -1.06
C ILE A 197 -10.94 29.52 -1.58
N LEU A 198 -12.27 29.68 -1.54
CA LEU A 198 -12.95 30.91 -1.93
C LEU A 198 -12.52 32.13 -1.11
N ALA A 199 -12.16 31.94 0.16
CA ALA A 199 -11.73 33.02 1.05
C ALA A 199 -10.22 33.35 0.93
N ASN A 200 -9.38 32.41 0.51
CA ASN A 200 -7.92 32.53 0.58
C ASN A 200 -7.20 32.39 -0.78
N ASP A 201 -7.91 32.06 -1.86
CA ASP A 201 -7.37 31.77 -3.20
C ASP A 201 -6.31 30.63 -3.23
N GLN A 202 -6.28 29.79 -2.19
CA GLN A 202 -5.34 28.68 -2.07
C GLN A 202 -5.94 27.53 -1.26
N ALA A 203 -5.44 26.31 -1.51
CA ALA A 203 -5.80 25.15 -0.72
C ALA A 203 -5.20 25.23 0.70
N PRO A 204 -5.87 24.65 1.72
CA PRO A 204 -5.35 24.62 3.09
C PRO A 204 -4.00 23.92 3.19
N ASP A 205 -3.07 24.52 3.93
CA ASP A 205 -1.75 23.97 4.25
C ASP A 205 -1.62 23.46 5.69
N ALA A 206 -2.65 23.68 6.50
CA ALA A 206 -2.80 23.20 7.87
C ALA A 206 -4.26 22.83 8.16
N SER A 207 -4.49 22.08 9.24
CA SER A 207 -5.83 21.81 9.76
C SER A 207 -6.54 23.09 10.18
N PHE A 208 -7.85 23.14 9.99
CA PHE A 208 -8.70 24.29 10.33
C PHE A 208 -10.12 23.81 10.67
N ASP A 209 -10.78 24.48 11.61
CA ASP A 209 -12.15 24.16 12.04
C ASP A 209 -12.38 22.65 12.30
N ASN A 210 -13.21 21.99 11.50
CA ASN A 210 -13.53 20.56 11.52
C ASN A 210 -12.73 19.73 10.50
N VAL A 211 -11.85 20.37 9.72
CA VAL A 211 -11.04 19.73 8.70
C VAL A 211 -9.62 19.51 9.22
N SER A 212 -9.32 18.24 9.49
CA SER A 212 -7.99 17.80 9.86
C SER A 212 -7.18 17.39 8.64
N MET A 213 -5.86 17.46 8.78
CA MET A 213 -4.92 17.30 7.68
C MET A 213 -3.91 16.23 8.03
N SER A 214 -3.83 15.20 7.19
CA SER A 214 -2.98 14.04 7.46
C SER A 214 -1.50 14.44 7.52
N PRO A 215 -0.78 14.07 8.60
CA PRO A 215 0.61 14.44 8.78
C PRO A 215 1.49 13.80 7.70
N ILE A 216 2.59 14.46 7.36
CA ILE A 216 3.57 13.91 6.42
C ILE A 216 4.44 12.89 7.16
N ILE A 217 4.25 11.61 6.85
CA ILE A 217 5.09 10.53 7.40
C ILE A 217 6.42 10.51 6.65
N SER A 218 7.50 10.95 7.29
CA SER A 218 8.85 10.94 6.74
C SER A 218 9.65 9.72 7.21
N ILE A 219 9.74 8.69 6.36
CA ILE A 219 10.46 7.44 6.67
C ILE A 219 11.90 7.50 6.15
N ASN A 220 12.88 7.41 7.06
CA ASN A 220 14.30 7.38 6.69
C ASN A 220 14.82 5.93 6.49
N THR A 221 14.75 5.43 5.26
CA THR A 221 15.24 4.09 4.89
C THR A 221 16.73 4.03 4.54
N THR A 222 17.38 5.20 4.41
CA THR A 222 18.76 5.34 3.90
C THR A 222 19.78 4.43 4.58
N PRO A 223 19.82 4.31 5.92
CA PRO A 223 20.84 3.48 6.57
C PRO A 223 20.71 1.98 6.24
N ILE A 224 19.47 1.48 6.18
CA ILE A 224 19.17 0.06 5.92
C ILE A 224 19.49 -0.27 4.45
N VAL A 225 19.08 0.61 3.54
CA VAL A 225 19.33 0.48 2.10
C VAL A 225 20.83 0.51 1.80
N LEU A 226 21.57 1.48 2.34
CA LEU A 226 23.02 1.57 2.14
C LEU A 226 23.76 0.35 2.65
N ARG A 227 23.36 -0.19 3.81
CA ARG A 227 23.93 -1.44 4.35
C ARG A 227 23.76 -2.60 3.37
N ASN A 228 22.55 -2.80 2.84
CA ASN A 228 22.27 -3.93 1.94
C ASN A 228 22.92 -3.75 0.56
N ILE A 229 22.99 -2.52 0.04
CA ILE A 229 23.76 -2.22 -1.19
C ILE A 229 25.24 -2.49 -1.00
N ALA A 230 25.81 -2.13 0.17
CA ALA A 230 27.21 -2.40 0.46
C ALA A 230 27.50 -3.91 0.50
N ILE A 231 26.65 -4.69 1.17
CA ILE A 231 26.76 -6.16 1.21
C ILE A 231 26.68 -6.75 -0.20
N TYR A 232 25.67 -6.36 -0.98
CA TYR A 232 25.51 -6.81 -2.37
C TYR A 232 26.75 -6.47 -3.21
N SER A 233 27.26 -5.24 -3.11
CA SER A 233 28.43 -4.79 -3.85
C SER A 233 29.67 -5.61 -3.51
N VAL A 234 29.91 -5.91 -2.23
CA VAL A 234 31.04 -6.76 -1.79
C VAL A 234 30.93 -8.17 -2.37
N VAL A 235 29.74 -8.78 -2.33
CA VAL A 235 29.49 -10.11 -2.91
C VAL A 235 29.74 -10.11 -4.41
N MET A 236 29.22 -9.12 -5.14
CA MET A 236 29.37 -9.04 -6.59
C MET A 236 30.82 -8.76 -7.01
N ILE A 237 31.56 -7.94 -6.26
CA ILE A 237 33.00 -7.76 -6.48
C ILE A 237 33.73 -9.10 -6.29
N GLY A 238 33.42 -9.85 -5.23
CA GLY A 238 33.97 -11.18 -4.98
C GLY A 238 33.70 -12.16 -6.12
N LEU A 239 32.44 -12.22 -6.59
CA LEU A 239 32.05 -13.05 -7.74
C LEU A 239 32.73 -12.60 -9.03
N THR A 240 32.87 -11.30 -9.27
CA THR A 240 33.58 -10.75 -10.44
C THR A 240 35.03 -11.24 -10.44
N VAL A 241 35.70 -11.17 -9.29
CA VAL A 241 37.08 -11.66 -9.14
C VAL A 241 37.14 -13.17 -9.38
N LEU A 242 36.20 -13.95 -8.84
CA LEU A 242 36.17 -15.41 -9.03
C LEU A 242 35.94 -15.77 -10.50
N PHE A 243 34.95 -15.20 -11.18
CA PHE A 243 34.62 -15.57 -12.56
C PHE A 243 35.63 -15.06 -13.60
N PHE A 244 36.18 -13.86 -13.42
CA PHE A 244 37.04 -13.23 -14.43
C PHE A 244 38.54 -13.26 -14.10
N LYS A 245 38.91 -13.43 -12.82
CA LYS A 245 40.30 -13.38 -12.35
C LYS A 245 40.83 -14.73 -11.86
N ALA A 246 39.98 -15.66 -11.44
CA ALA A 246 40.44 -17.03 -11.18
C ALA A 246 40.88 -17.64 -12.52
N LYS A 247 42.21 -17.70 -12.73
CA LYS A 247 42.80 -18.35 -13.89
C LYS A 247 42.17 -19.74 -14.00
N LYS A 248 41.55 -20.06 -15.15
CA LYS A 248 41.39 -21.46 -15.55
C LYS A 248 42.81 -22.05 -15.52
N LYS A 249 43.15 -22.83 -14.49
CA LYS A 249 44.40 -23.60 -14.45
C LYS A 249 44.29 -24.65 -15.56
N LEU A 250 44.58 -24.24 -16.80
CA LEU A 250 44.88 -25.12 -17.92
C LEU A 250 46.13 -25.89 -17.53
N GLY A 251 46.04 -27.23 -17.57
CA GLY A 251 47.14 -28.13 -17.16
C GLY A 251 46.81 -29.15 -16.06
N ARG A 252 45.57 -29.22 -15.56
CA ARG A 252 45.15 -30.26 -14.60
C ARG A 252 44.32 -31.41 -15.18
N LYS A 253 43.96 -31.35 -16.47
CA LYS A 253 43.42 -32.51 -17.17
C LYS A 253 44.60 -33.28 -17.75
N GLN A 254 44.67 -34.59 -17.48
CA GLN A 254 45.61 -35.47 -18.19
C GLN A 254 45.45 -35.24 -19.70
N PRO A 255 46.55 -35.24 -20.47
CA PRO A 255 46.47 -35.20 -21.92
C PRO A 255 45.51 -36.30 -22.40
N THR A 256 44.65 -35.99 -23.36
CA THR A 256 43.82 -37.01 -24.03
C THR A 256 44.75 -38.09 -24.62
N GLU A 257 44.31 -39.35 -24.69
CA GLU A 257 45.15 -40.48 -25.14
C GLU A 257 45.87 -40.19 -26.47
N GLY A 258 45.23 -39.47 -27.40
CA GLY A 258 45.85 -39.07 -28.66
C GLY A 258 47.08 -38.16 -28.48
N LEU A 259 47.06 -37.25 -27.50
CA LEU A 259 48.17 -36.35 -27.21
C LEU A 259 49.31 -37.06 -26.46
N MET A 260 48.99 -38.10 -25.65
CA MET A 260 50.02 -38.95 -25.04
C MET A 260 50.77 -39.75 -26.10
N LYS A 261 50.07 -40.34 -27.06
CA LYS A 261 50.69 -41.10 -28.16
C LYS A 261 51.58 -40.25 -29.06
N ASP A 262 51.25 -38.98 -29.26
CA ASP A 262 52.08 -38.07 -30.05
C ASP A 262 53.34 -37.63 -29.29
N ILE A 263 53.30 -37.54 -27.95
CA ILE A 263 54.47 -37.25 -27.12
C ILE A 263 55.42 -38.46 -27.07
N GLU A 264 54.88 -39.68 -26.93
CA GLU A 264 55.68 -40.92 -26.97
C GLU A 264 56.33 -41.17 -28.35
N ARG A 265 55.88 -40.50 -29.40
CA ARG A 265 56.47 -40.56 -30.74
C ARG A 265 57.63 -39.59 -30.96
N LEU A 266 57.82 -38.64 -30.04
CA LEU A 266 58.85 -37.62 -30.10
C LEU A 266 60.07 -37.93 -29.22
N ASP A 267 59.96 -38.88 -28.30
CA ASP A 267 61.07 -39.53 -27.58
C ASP A 267 61.58 -40.77 -28.35
#